data_AF-A0A9E4HRR1-F1
#
_entry.id   AF-A0A9E4HRR1-F1
#
_cell.length_a   1.000
_cell.length_b   1.000
_cell.length_c   1.000
_cell.angle_alpha   90.00
_cell.angle_beta   90.00
_cell.angle_gamma   90.00
#
_symmetry.space_group_name_H-M   'P 1'
#
loop_
_entity.id
_entity.type
_entity.pdbx_description
1 polymer ?
#
loop_
_entity_poly.entity_id
_entity_poly.type
_entity_poly.pdbx_seq_one_letter_code
_entity_poly.pdbx_strand_id
1 'polypeptide(L)'
;MVMSSKLRFVSLVLVAVFALVAAVAPGGAVMAAAEADRDLKAAKPEAVGIDPKRLERLESGMRAFVDEGRLSGVVTLVARHGKTAHLSAAGVKNTATGEPLDTDSIFRIYSMTKPVTGVAMMILHEEGKWRLDDPIAKYIPEFADLKVYAGDGSEGAGDELAVEDPASPLTMRHVMSHAGGLSYGFGPHPVDQRYQAADIFDLEKPLQTMIDKLGEIPLMVHPGTQWIYSISVDVQGYLVEKLSGQPLADFFQDRIFEPLGMSDTAFYVPEEKIDRLATIHAIDENGKLQPNPQMFGLLGTDATEPPILPLGGAGLFSTAEDYARFAQMLANDGELNGVRILAPRTVEMMRTNHLSPEAEATMTPGLGFGMDFAVVLDSAAAGEPSREGSYYWSGAAGTWFWIDPATDLVFVGMIQHQGAEIGEIQGLSRNLIYQSPTPIGSPYRFRGDSVPS
;
A
#
# COMPACT_ATOMS: atom_id res chain seq x y z
N MET A 1 -14.57 -52.82 -60.85
CA MET A 1 -13.97 -53.65 -61.92
C MET A 1 -13.94 -52.80 -63.19
N VAL A 2 -12.84 -52.83 -63.93
CA VAL A 2 -12.49 -52.04 -65.14
C VAL A 2 -11.79 -50.70 -64.89
N MET A 3 -10.46 -50.78 -65.06
CA MET A 3 -9.48 -49.72 -65.28
C MET A 3 -9.71 -48.99 -66.60
N SER A 4 -9.31 -47.71 -66.68
CA SER A 4 -8.73 -47.15 -67.91
C SER A 4 -7.80 -45.98 -67.59
N SER A 5 -6.51 -46.29 -67.58
CA SER A 5 -5.35 -45.40 -67.62
C SER A 5 -5.20 -44.69 -68.97
N LYS A 6 -4.66 -43.45 -69.00
CA LYS A 6 -3.45 -43.01 -69.76
C LYS A 6 -3.26 -41.49 -69.59
N LEU A 7 -2.25 -41.00 -68.85
CA LEU A 7 -0.81 -40.86 -69.15
C LEU A 7 -0.46 -39.57 -69.93
N ARG A 8 0.35 -38.70 -69.29
CA ARG A 8 1.32 -37.70 -69.81
C ARG A 8 1.70 -36.81 -68.61
N PHE A 9 2.95 -36.56 -68.20
CA PHE A 9 4.23 -36.49 -68.89
C PHE A 9 5.39 -36.78 -67.91
N VAL A 10 6.51 -37.27 -68.46
CA VAL A 10 7.78 -37.64 -67.82
C VAL A 10 8.66 -36.40 -67.62
N SER A 11 9.41 -36.33 -66.51
CA SER A 11 10.85 -35.97 -66.49
C SER A 11 11.49 -36.31 -65.14
N LEU A 12 12.50 -37.19 -65.22
CA LEU A 12 13.48 -37.58 -64.20
C LEU A 12 14.45 -36.41 -63.94
N VAL A 13 15.07 -36.34 -62.75
CA VAL A 13 16.55 -36.31 -62.54
C VAL A 13 16.87 -36.16 -61.03
N LEU A 14 17.84 -36.98 -60.59
CA LEU A 14 18.48 -37.05 -59.27
C LEU A 14 19.05 -35.72 -58.75
N VAL A 15 19.05 -35.52 -57.42
CA VAL A 15 20.14 -34.81 -56.71
C VAL A 15 20.45 -35.51 -55.37
N ALA A 16 21.75 -35.62 -55.12
CA ALA A 16 22.43 -36.37 -54.07
C ALA A 16 22.30 -35.79 -52.66
N VAL A 17 22.45 -36.68 -51.68
CA VAL A 17 22.58 -36.40 -50.24
C VAL A 17 24.01 -35.96 -49.92
N PHE A 18 24.18 -34.77 -49.34
CA PHE A 18 25.43 -34.37 -48.68
C PHE A 18 25.27 -34.49 -47.17
N ALA A 19 26.10 -35.34 -46.56
CA ALA A 19 26.30 -35.39 -45.12
C ALA A 19 27.24 -34.24 -44.71
N LEU A 20 26.81 -33.42 -43.75
CA LEU A 20 27.67 -32.46 -43.06
C LEU A 20 27.85 -32.93 -41.62
N VAL A 21 29.08 -33.37 -41.30
CA VAL A 21 29.51 -33.63 -39.92
C VAL A 21 29.91 -32.29 -39.32
N ALA A 22 29.12 -31.80 -38.35
CA ALA A 22 29.50 -30.68 -37.50
C ALA A 22 29.99 -31.23 -36.16
N ALA A 23 31.25 -30.91 -35.82
CA ALA A 23 31.89 -31.27 -34.57
C ALA A 23 31.17 -30.58 -33.39
N VAL A 24 30.80 -31.38 -32.38
CA VAL A 24 30.28 -30.89 -31.11
C VAL A 24 31.46 -30.40 -30.27
N ALA A 25 31.62 -29.08 -30.16
CA ALA A 25 32.39 -28.48 -29.07
C ALA A 25 31.57 -28.60 -27.77
N PRO A 26 32.19 -28.78 -26.59
CA PRO A 26 31.48 -28.74 -25.32
C PRO A 26 31.08 -27.28 -25.04
N GLY A 27 29.91 -26.89 -25.54
CA GLY A 27 29.29 -25.59 -25.31
C GLY A 27 28.89 -25.46 -23.85
N GLY A 28 29.28 -24.34 -23.24
CA GLY A 28 29.18 -24.08 -21.81
C GLY A 28 27.80 -24.31 -21.23
N ALA A 29 27.80 -24.82 -20.00
CA ALA A 29 26.64 -24.76 -19.14
C ALA A 29 26.16 -23.31 -19.08
N VAL A 30 24.98 -23.04 -19.64
CA VAL A 30 24.19 -21.90 -19.23
C VAL A 30 23.86 -22.21 -17.77
N MET A 31 24.64 -21.67 -16.84
CA MET A 31 24.19 -21.59 -15.46
C MET A 31 22.95 -20.70 -15.53
N ALA A 32 21.76 -21.31 -15.52
CA ALA A 32 20.61 -20.64 -14.97
C ALA A 32 21.08 -20.16 -13.60
N ALA A 33 21.21 -18.84 -13.41
CA ALA A 33 21.37 -18.28 -12.08
C ALA A 33 20.22 -18.89 -11.29
N ALA A 34 20.52 -19.70 -10.28
CA ALA A 34 19.50 -20.14 -9.35
C ALA A 34 18.82 -18.86 -8.87
N GLU A 35 17.54 -18.71 -9.17
CA GLU A 35 16.76 -17.57 -8.73
C GLU A 35 16.92 -17.53 -7.21
N ALA A 36 17.57 -16.48 -6.71
CA ALA A 36 17.91 -16.40 -5.30
C ALA A 36 16.60 -16.44 -4.50
N ASP A 37 16.54 -17.30 -3.48
CA ASP A 37 15.35 -17.49 -2.65
C ASP A 37 14.87 -16.14 -2.08
N ARG A 38 13.68 -15.66 -2.44
CA ARG A 38 13.15 -14.31 -2.11
C ARG A 38 12.30 -14.33 -0.83
N ASP A 39 12.89 -14.86 0.23
CA ASP A 39 12.22 -15.36 1.45
C ASP A 39 12.33 -14.44 2.68
N LEU A 40 12.92 -13.25 2.53
CA LEU A 40 13.24 -12.30 3.60
C LEU A 40 14.25 -12.80 4.65
N LYS A 41 14.96 -13.92 4.42
CA LYS A 41 16.04 -14.33 5.33
C LYS A 41 17.10 -13.22 5.40
N ALA A 42 17.68 -13.06 6.59
CA ALA A 42 18.77 -12.13 6.81
C ALA A 42 19.95 -12.43 5.88
N ALA A 43 20.49 -11.39 5.28
CA ALA A 43 21.68 -11.43 4.43
C ALA A 43 22.62 -10.27 4.78
N LYS A 44 23.91 -10.45 4.51
CA LYS A 44 24.85 -9.33 4.60
C LYS A 44 24.48 -8.25 3.58
N PRO A 45 24.54 -6.95 3.93
CA PRO A 45 24.19 -5.88 3.00
C PRO A 45 24.90 -6.00 1.63
N GLU A 46 26.19 -6.34 1.61
CA GLU A 46 26.97 -6.46 0.38
C GLU A 46 26.46 -7.60 -0.52
N ALA A 47 25.91 -8.66 0.06
CA ALA A 47 25.38 -9.81 -0.70
C ALA A 47 24.14 -9.44 -1.51
N VAL A 48 23.44 -8.38 -1.13
CA VAL A 48 22.29 -7.82 -1.85
C VAL A 48 22.63 -6.46 -2.47
N GLY A 49 23.93 -6.16 -2.60
CA GLY A 49 24.45 -4.95 -3.22
C GLY A 49 24.14 -3.66 -2.47
N ILE A 50 24.01 -3.69 -1.15
CA ILE A 50 23.92 -2.49 -0.31
C ILE A 50 25.29 -2.21 0.30
N ASP A 51 25.77 -0.96 0.21
CA ASP A 51 27.00 -0.52 0.89
C ASP A 51 26.75 -0.43 2.41
N PRO A 52 27.43 -1.24 3.24
CA PRO A 52 27.22 -1.27 4.69
C PRO A 52 27.52 0.07 5.35
N LYS A 53 28.55 0.80 4.90
CA LYS A 53 28.93 2.10 5.47
C LYS A 53 27.90 3.17 5.18
N ARG A 54 27.17 3.04 4.06
CA ARG A 54 26.07 3.94 3.75
C ARG A 54 24.80 3.53 4.50
N LEU A 55 24.59 2.23 4.69
CA LEU A 55 23.50 1.71 5.51
C LEU A 55 23.64 2.11 6.99
N GLU A 56 24.86 2.13 7.55
CA GLU A 56 25.13 2.66 8.91
C GLU A 56 24.65 4.11 9.10
N ARG A 57 24.59 4.90 8.03
CA ARG A 57 24.06 6.27 8.08
C ARG A 57 22.55 6.28 8.31
N LEU A 58 21.82 5.31 7.75
CA LEU A 58 20.40 5.12 8.06
C LEU A 58 20.25 4.87 9.56
N GLU A 59 20.93 3.86 10.09
CA GLU A 59 20.80 3.51 11.51
C GLU A 59 21.13 4.71 12.41
N SER A 60 22.26 5.37 12.15
CA SER A 60 22.68 6.55 12.93
C SER A 60 21.71 7.71 12.79
N GLY A 61 21.18 7.95 11.58
CA GLY A 61 20.22 9.01 11.31
C GLY A 61 18.87 8.78 11.98
N MET A 62 18.37 7.54 11.98
CA MET A 62 17.13 7.19 12.69
C MET A 62 17.32 7.28 14.21
N ARG A 63 18.45 6.77 14.73
CA ARG A 63 18.80 6.82 16.16
C ARG A 63 18.94 8.26 16.67
N ALA A 64 19.45 9.19 15.86
CA ALA A 64 19.60 10.58 16.25
C ALA A 64 18.27 11.23 16.69
N PHE A 65 17.14 10.91 16.05
CA PHE A 65 15.82 11.41 16.49
C PHE A 65 15.47 10.95 17.92
N VAL A 66 15.89 9.75 18.29
CA VAL A 66 15.68 9.21 19.64
C VAL A 66 16.64 9.87 20.63
N ASP A 67 17.92 9.95 20.29
CA ASP A 67 18.95 10.53 21.15
C ASP A 67 18.71 12.04 21.42
N GLU A 68 18.12 12.75 20.45
CA GLU A 68 17.68 14.15 20.55
C GLU A 68 16.36 14.33 21.30
N GLY A 69 15.69 13.23 21.72
CA GLY A 69 14.40 13.27 22.42
C GLY A 69 13.21 13.68 21.55
N ARG A 70 13.35 13.59 20.23
CA ARG A 70 12.33 13.97 19.23
C ARG A 70 11.37 12.83 18.93
N LEU A 71 11.83 11.59 19.07
CA LEU A 71 11.03 10.37 18.97
C LEU A 71 11.29 9.46 20.17
N SER A 72 10.28 8.67 20.54
CA SER A 72 10.40 7.70 21.65
C SER A 72 11.22 6.50 21.23
N GLY A 73 10.99 6.03 20.00
CA GLY A 73 11.76 4.98 19.37
C GLY A 73 11.40 4.81 17.90
N VAL A 74 12.21 3.99 17.23
CA VAL A 74 12.11 3.71 15.80
C VAL A 74 12.56 2.28 15.50
N VAL A 75 11.80 1.59 14.66
CA VAL A 75 12.22 0.34 14.01
C VAL A 75 12.32 0.58 12.51
N THR A 76 13.39 0.10 11.87
CA THR A 76 13.52 0.11 10.41
C THR A 76 13.95 -1.24 9.89
N LEU A 77 13.38 -1.64 8.75
CA LEU A 77 13.72 -2.84 8.01
C LEU A 77 14.01 -2.46 6.55
N VAL A 78 15.11 -2.99 6.00
CA VAL A 78 15.46 -2.87 4.59
C VAL A 78 15.64 -4.26 4.01
N ALA A 79 14.85 -4.58 3.00
CA ALA A 79 15.03 -5.77 2.20
C ALA A 79 15.37 -5.40 0.76
N ARG A 80 16.31 -6.15 0.17
CA ARG A 80 16.68 -6.00 -1.23
C ARG A 80 16.96 -7.36 -1.84
N HIS A 81 16.50 -7.57 -3.08
CA HIS A 81 16.59 -8.88 -3.73
C HIS A 81 15.94 -10.01 -2.91
N GLY A 82 14.83 -9.68 -2.25
CA GLY A 82 14.06 -10.62 -1.43
C GLY A 82 14.76 -11.08 -0.15
N LYS A 83 15.81 -10.38 0.31
CA LYS A 83 16.55 -10.69 1.54
C LYS A 83 16.61 -9.48 2.46
N THR A 84 16.54 -9.70 3.77
CA THR A 84 16.63 -8.64 4.78
C THR A 84 18.09 -8.25 5.00
N ALA A 85 18.46 -7.04 4.61
CA ALA A 85 19.82 -6.49 4.79
C ALA A 85 19.98 -5.71 6.09
N HIS A 86 18.87 -5.22 6.64
CA HIS A 86 18.82 -4.36 7.81
C HIS A 86 17.54 -4.63 8.59
N LEU A 87 17.66 -4.76 9.91
CA LEU A 87 16.56 -4.70 10.86
C LEU A 87 17.14 -4.16 12.16
N SER A 88 16.66 -2.99 12.61
CA SER A 88 17.17 -2.34 13.82
C SER A 88 16.06 -1.67 14.60
N ALA A 89 16.16 -1.69 15.92
CA ALA A 89 15.35 -0.90 16.84
C ALA A 89 16.23 0.08 17.65
N ALA A 90 15.68 1.25 17.98
CA ALA A 90 16.27 2.20 18.91
C ALA A 90 15.18 2.87 19.75
N GLY A 91 15.46 3.14 21.02
CA GLY A 91 14.57 3.87 21.92
C GLY A 91 13.70 2.99 22.81
N VAL A 92 12.52 3.51 23.17
CA VAL A 92 11.60 2.93 24.15
C VAL A 92 10.18 2.85 23.60
N LYS A 93 9.42 1.82 24.00
CA LYS A 93 7.98 1.71 23.71
C LYS A 93 7.16 2.80 24.38
N ASN A 94 7.61 3.24 25.55
CA ASN A 94 6.90 4.24 26.35
C ASN A 94 7.89 5.05 27.20
N THR A 95 7.95 6.37 26.97
CA THR A 95 8.84 7.28 27.70
C THR A 95 8.51 7.43 29.19
N ALA A 96 7.30 7.07 29.63
CA ALA A 96 6.93 7.08 31.04
C ALA A 96 7.43 5.84 31.80
N THR A 97 7.45 4.66 31.16
CA THR A 97 7.92 3.40 31.78
C THR A 97 9.41 3.14 31.52
N GLY A 98 9.94 3.66 30.41
CA GLY A 98 11.31 3.41 29.97
C GLY A 98 11.52 2.02 29.37
N GLU A 99 10.45 1.28 29.06
CA GLU A 99 10.53 -0.06 28.48
C GLU A 99 11.17 -0.02 27.09
N PRO A 100 12.18 -0.87 26.81
CA PRO A 100 12.90 -0.84 25.55
C PRO A 100 11.98 -1.14 24.37
N LEU A 101 12.28 -0.50 23.23
CA LEU A 101 11.68 -0.85 21.95
C LEU A 101 12.49 -1.97 21.30
N ASP A 102 11.82 -3.06 20.99
CA ASP A 102 12.39 -4.22 20.29
C ASP A 102 11.88 -4.31 18.84
N THR A 103 12.59 -5.06 17.99
CA THR A 103 12.27 -5.18 16.55
C THR A 103 10.95 -5.89 16.28
N ASP A 104 10.46 -6.67 17.24
CA ASP A 104 9.18 -7.37 17.22
C ASP A 104 8.08 -6.61 17.98
N SER A 105 8.30 -5.34 18.35
CA SER A 105 7.26 -4.51 18.96
C SER A 105 6.08 -4.32 18.00
N ILE A 106 4.88 -4.23 18.56
CA ILE A 106 3.62 -4.06 17.82
C ILE A 106 3.29 -2.58 17.73
N PHE A 107 2.89 -2.13 16.54
CA PHE A 107 2.57 -0.76 16.20
C PHE A 107 1.14 -0.67 15.71
N ARG A 108 0.45 0.41 16.07
CA ARG A 108 -0.81 0.79 15.43
C ARG A 108 -0.46 1.43 14.09
N ILE A 109 -0.75 0.74 12.99
CA ILE A 109 -0.24 1.12 11.67
C ILE A 109 -1.16 2.08 10.91
N TYR A 110 -2.35 2.36 11.46
CA TYR A 110 -3.33 3.29 10.90
C TYR A 110 -3.49 3.07 9.39
N SER A 111 -3.21 4.10 8.59
CA SER A 111 -3.48 4.13 7.16
C SER A 111 -2.65 3.14 6.34
N MET A 112 -1.59 2.54 6.88
CA MET A 112 -0.96 1.34 6.27
C MET A 112 -1.90 0.12 6.24
N THR A 113 -3.06 0.17 6.90
CA THR A 113 -4.14 -0.81 6.69
C THR A 113 -4.68 -0.77 5.25
N LYS A 114 -4.67 0.40 4.61
CA LYS A 114 -5.32 0.61 3.30
C LYS A 114 -4.78 -0.32 2.20
N PRO A 115 -3.46 -0.44 2.00
CA PRO A 115 -2.89 -1.46 1.12
C PRO A 115 -3.38 -2.88 1.35
N VAL A 116 -3.59 -3.29 2.61
CA VAL A 116 -4.08 -4.64 2.96
C VAL A 116 -5.52 -4.81 2.51
N THR A 117 -6.37 -3.81 2.76
CA THR A 117 -7.75 -3.77 2.27
C THR A 117 -7.81 -3.77 0.74
N GLY A 118 -6.91 -3.03 0.09
CA GLY A 118 -6.77 -3.03 -1.36
C GLY A 118 -6.45 -4.43 -1.90
N VAL A 119 -5.49 -5.14 -1.28
CA VAL A 119 -5.19 -6.54 -1.65
C VAL A 119 -6.40 -7.44 -1.46
N ALA A 120 -7.15 -7.30 -0.37
CA ALA A 120 -8.38 -8.07 -0.15
C ALA A 120 -9.43 -7.83 -1.24
N MET A 121 -9.64 -6.57 -1.63
CA MET A 121 -10.50 -6.22 -2.76
C MET A 121 -9.99 -6.81 -4.07
N MET A 122 -8.69 -6.82 -4.31
CA MET A 122 -8.12 -7.38 -5.54
C MET A 122 -8.15 -8.91 -5.58
N ILE A 123 -8.13 -9.61 -4.44
CA ILE A 123 -8.44 -11.05 -4.37
C ILE A 123 -9.87 -11.29 -4.90
N LEU A 124 -10.84 -10.52 -4.41
CA LEU A 124 -12.24 -10.60 -4.85
C LEU A 124 -12.41 -10.18 -6.32
N HIS A 125 -11.55 -9.28 -6.83
CA HIS A 125 -11.51 -8.90 -8.23
C HIS A 125 -11.11 -10.09 -9.12
N GLU A 126 -10.05 -10.82 -8.75
CA GLU A 126 -9.60 -12.02 -9.47
C GLU A 126 -10.65 -13.14 -9.46
N GLU A 127 -11.42 -13.24 -8.37
CA GLU A 127 -12.58 -14.13 -8.26
C GLU A 127 -13.80 -13.67 -9.07
N GLY A 128 -13.71 -12.53 -9.77
CA GLY A 128 -14.76 -12.00 -10.63
C GLY A 128 -15.95 -11.40 -9.87
N LYS A 129 -15.78 -11.05 -8.58
CA LYS A 129 -16.86 -10.53 -7.72
C LYS A 129 -17.22 -9.08 -8.04
N TRP A 130 -16.31 -8.32 -8.65
CA TRP A 130 -16.53 -6.93 -9.04
C TRP A 130 -15.60 -6.50 -10.18
N ARG A 131 -15.93 -5.40 -10.85
CA ARG A 131 -15.13 -4.78 -11.93
C ARG A 131 -14.91 -3.30 -11.62
N LEU A 132 -13.80 -2.76 -12.12
CA LEU A 132 -13.39 -1.36 -11.90
C LEU A 132 -14.51 -0.35 -12.23
N ASP A 133 -15.17 -0.52 -13.37
CA ASP A 133 -16.17 0.46 -13.84
C ASP A 133 -17.60 0.06 -13.45
N ASP A 134 -17.78 -0.93 -12.56
CA ASP A 134 -19.09 -1.19 -11.98
C ASP A 134 -19.53 0.02 -11.14
N PRO A 135 -20.78 0.50 -11.28
CA PRO A 135 -21.35 1.46 -10.35
C PRO A 135 -21.40 0.86 -8.95
N ILE A 136 -20.97 1.60 -7.93
CA ILE A 136 -20.95 1.09 -6.55
C ILE A 136 -22.34 0.75 -6.04
N ALA A 137 -23.37 1.44 -6.53
CA ALA A 137 -24.77 1.21 -6.18
C ALA A 137 -25.25 -0.22 -6.48
N LYS A 138 -24.54 -0.96 -7.35
CA LYS A 138 -24.76 -2.39 -7.59
C LYS A 138 -24.51 -3.24 -6.33
N TYR A 139 -23.60 -2.81 -5.48
CA TYR A 139 -23.14 -3.53 -4.28
C TYR A 139 -23.59 -2.84 -2.98
N ILE A 140 -23.77 -1.52 -3.04
CA ILE A 140 -24.22 -0.67 -1.94
C ILE A 140 -25.47 0.10 -2.41
N PRO A 141 -26.67 -0.50 -2.38
CA PRO A 141 -27.89 0.16 -2.84
C PRO A 141 -28.18 1.50 -2.16
N GLU A 142 -27.70 1.69 -0.92
CA GLU A 142 -27.75 2.94 -0.15
C GLU A 142 -27.04 4.09 -0.89
N PHE A 143 -26.14 3.80 -1.82
CA PHE A 143 -25.41 4.78 -2.62
C PHE A 143 -26.07 5.08 -3.98
N ALA A 144 -27.26 4.53 -4.27
CA ALA A 144 -27.92 4.69 -5.57
C ALA A 144 -28.35 6.13 -5.87
N ASP A 145 -28.77 6.87 -4.84
CA ASP A 145 -29.33 8.22 -4.97
C ASP A 145 -28.39 9.33 -4.45
N LEU A 146 -27.11 9.00 -4.23
CA LEU A 146 -26.10 9.96 -3.77
C LEU A 146 -26.07 11.20 -4.65
N LYS A 147 -26.11 12.36 -4.00
CA LYS A 147 -25.96 13.67 -4.63
C LYS A 147 -24.54 14.19 -4.47
N VAL A 148 -24.24 15.27 -5.18
CA VAL A 148 -22.98 16.01 -5.07
C VAL A 148 -23.29 17.39 -4.49
N TYR A 149 -22.43 17.86 -3.60
CA TYR A 149 -22.50 19.21 -3.05
C TYR A 149 -22.34 20.26 -4.16
N ALA A 150 -23.31 21.18 -4.25
CA ALA A 150 -23.40 22.23 -5.26
C ALA A 150 -23.28 23.65 -4.67
N GLY A 151 -22.87 23.76 -3.40
CA GLY A 151 -22.80 25.02 -2.65
C GLY A 151 -23.71 25.04 -1.44
N ASP A 152 -23.66 26.14 -0.69
CA ASP A 152 -24.63 26.40 0.38
C ASP A 152 -26.01 26.71 -0.27
N GLY A 153 -27.10 26.26 0.37
CA GLY A 153 -28.45 26.55 -0.09
C GLY A 153 -28.67 28.04 -0.36
N SER A 154 -29.55 28.38 -1.30
CA SER A 154 -29.91 29.79 -1.58
C SER A 154 -30.28 30.53 -0.30
N GLU A 155 -29.92 31.82 -0.17
CA GLU A 155 -30.30 32.65 0.98
C GLU A 155 -31.79 32.47 1.33
N GLY A 156 -32.05 31.85 2.49
CA GLY A 156 -33.39 31.52 2.97
C GLY A 156 -33.74 30.01 3.05
N ALA A 157 -32.86 29.11 2.59
CA ALA A 157 -33.07 27.65 2.65
C ALA A 157 -32.73 27.00 4.01
N GLY A 158 -32.27 27.76 5.01
CA GLY A 158 -31.80 27.20 6.28
C GLY A 158 -30.45 26.46 6.15
N ASP A 159 -30.15 25.54 7.07
CA ASP A 159 -28.90 24.74 7.12
C ASP A 159 -28.79 23.68 6.00
N GLU A 160 -29.70 23.66 5.01
CA GLU A 160 -29.70 22.67 3.92
C GLU A 160 -28.64 22.99 2.86
N LEU A 161 -27.85 21.98 2.51
CA LEU A 161 -26.85 22.08 1.44
C LEU A 161 -27.54 22.09 0.08
N ALA A 162 -27.10 22.94 -0.85
CA ALA A 162 -27.47 22.78 -2.25
C ALA A 162 -26.78 21.52 -2.78
N VAL A 163 -27.54 20.68 -3.47
CA VAL A 163 -27.03 19.43 -4.04
C VAL A 163 -27.53 19.22 -5.46
N GLU A 164 -26.78 18.48 -6.26
CA GLU A 164 -27.13 18.11 -7.63
C GLU A 164 -26.81 16.64 -7.93
N ASP A 165 -27.29 16.14 -9.06
CA ASP A 165 -26.98 14.78 -9.52
C ASP A 165 -25.50 14.67 -9.94
N PRO A 166 -24.83 13.55 -9.63
CA PRO A 166 -23.46 13.35 -10.05
C PRO A 166 -23.36 13.27 -11.59
N ALA A 167 -22.38 13.96 -12.18
CA ALA A 167 -22.15 13.96 -13.62
C ALA A 167 -21.86 12.57 -14.21
N SER A 168 -21.40 11.63 -13.38
CA SER A 168 -21.27 10.21 -13.70
C SER A 168 -21.47 9.36 -12.43
N PRO A 169 -21.88 8.08 -12.55
CA PRO A 169 -22.03 7.22 -11.38
C PRO A 169 -20.72 7.08 -10.59
N LEU A 170 -20.81 7.02 -9.26
CA LEU A 170 -19.70 6.58 -8.42
C LEU A 170 -19.36 5.12 -8.75
N THR A 171 -18.12 4.83 -9.11
CA THR A 171 -17.67 3.50 -9.54
C THR A 171 -16.73 2.86 -8.52
N MET A 172 -16.52 1.56 -8.63
CA MET A 172 -15.51 0.85 -7.83
C MET A 172 -14.11 1.47 -8.03
N ARG A 173 -13.73 1.84 -9.26
CA ARG A 173 -12.46 2.50 -9.59
C ARG A 173 -12.28 3.77 -8.75
N HIS A 174 -13.31 4.60 -8.67
CA HIS A 174 -13.26 5.84 -7.90
C HIS A 174 -13.08 5.59 -6.41
N VAL A 175 -13.71 4.55 -5.85
CA VAL A 175 -13.57 4.18 -4.44
C VAL A 175 -12.19 3.59 -4.14
N MET A 176 -11.63 2.78 -5.03
CA MET A 176 -10.30 2.21 -4.87
C MET A 176 -9.16 3.24 -4.99
N SER A 177 -9.42 4.37 -5.67
CA SER A 177 -8.40 5.39 -5.95
C SER A 177 -8.57 6.71 -5.22
N HIS A 178 -9.47 6.79 -4.22
CA HIS A 178 -9.83 8.04 -3.54
C HIS A 178 -10.33 9.16 -4.48
N ALA A 179 -10.90 8.80 -5.63
CA ALA A 179 -11.48 9.72 -6.60
C ALA A 179 -13.01 9.73 -6.57
N GLY A 180 -13.63 9.25 -5.49
CA GLY A 180 -15.08 9.13 -5.37
C GLY A 180 -15.82 10.37 -4.88
N GLY A 181 -15.11 11.37 -4.37
CA GLY A 181 -15.72 12.54 -3.72
C GLY A 181 -16.22 12.28 -2.30
N LEU A 182 -15.92 11.12 -1.72
CA LEU A 182 -16.15 10.87 -0.28
C LEU A 182 -15.22 11.75 0.56
N SER A 183 -15.62 12.04 1.81
CA SER A 183 -14.78 12.74 2.77
C SER A 183 -14.26 11.82 3.88
N TYR A 184 -13.41 12.34 4.75
CA TYR A 184 -13.11 11.79 6.07
C TYR A 184 -13.91 12.47 7.19
N GLY A 185 -14.48 13.66 6.97
CA GLY A 185 -15.18 14.41 8.01
C GLY A 185 -14.26 15.21 8.95
N PHE A 186 -13.00 15.43 8.57
CA PHE A 186 -12.02 16.10 9.43
C PHE A 186 -11.80 17.58 9.08
N GLY A 187 -12.32 18.01 7.93
CA GLY A 187 -12.17 19.37 7.45
C GLY A 187 -13.30 20.31 7.88
N PRO A 188 -13.22 21.58 7.47
CA PRO A 188 -14.27 22.57 7.72
C PRO A 188 -15.35 22.57 6.63
N HIS A 189 -15.23 21.75 5.57
CA HIS A 189 -16.19 21.74 4.46
C HIS A 189 -17.61 21.39 4.95
N PRO A 190 -18.69 21.94 4.37
CA PRO A 190 -20.04 21.62 4.84
C PRO A 190 -20.37 20.12 4.85
N VAL A 191 -19.86 19.37 3.86
CA VAL A 191 -19.94 17.89 3.84
C VAL A 191 -19.19 17.27 5.02
N ASP A 192 -18.01 17.78 5.40
CA ASP A 192 -17.29 17.29 6.58
C ASP A 192 -18.11 17.46 7.86
N GLN A 193 -18.76 18.61 8.01
CA GLN A 193 -19.62 18.89 9.16
C GLN A 193 -20.81 17.93 9.24
N ARG A 194 -21.35 17.49 8.08
CA ARG A 194 -22.39 16.45 8.04
C ARG A 194 -21.85 15.10 8.49
N TYR A 195 -20.61 14.74 8.14
CA TYR A 195 -19.98 13.51 8.62
C TYR A 195 -19.81 13.54 10.16
N GLN A 196 -19.38 14.68 10.70
CA GLN A 196 -19.25 14.86 12.15
C GLN A 196 -20.62 14.79 12.85
N ALA A 197 -21.63 15.48 12.32
CA ALA A 197 -22.98 15.50 12.89
C ALA A 197 -23.68 14.13 12.84
N ALA A 198 -23.39 13.32 11.82
CA ALA A 198 -23.91 11.96 11.69
C ALA A 198 -23.15 10.94 12.56
N ASP A 199 -22.04 11.34 13.18
CA ASP A 199 -21.15 10.45 13.93
C ASP A 199 -20.74 9.23 13.09
N ILE A 200 -20.08 9.49 11.95
CA ILE A 200 -19.74 8.45 10.97
C ILE A 200 -18.87 7.33 11.56
N PHE A 201 -18.05 7.65 12.56
CA PHE A 201 -17.16 6.70 13.25
C PHE A 201 -17.74 6.23 14.59
N ASP A 202 -19.02 5.84 14.60
CA ASP A 202 -19.68 5.25 15.77
C ASP A 202 -19.08 3.86 16.06
N LEU A 203 -18.11 3.82 16.98
CA LEU A 203 -17.31 2.63 17.31
C LEU A 203 -18.12 1.48 17.93
N GLU A 204 -19.36 1.74 18.34
CA GLU A 204 -20.27 0.74 18.90
C GLU A 204 -21.17 0.09 17.84
N LYS A 205 -20.98 0.43 16.56
CA LYS A 205 -21.81 -0.03 15.44
C LYS A 205 -20.98 -0.69 14.34
N PRO A 206 -21.55 -1.66 13.60
CA PRO A 206 -20.86 -2.31 12.50
C PRO A 206 -20.73 -1.38 11.28
N LEU A 207 -19.90 -1.79 10.31
CA LEU A 207 -19.69 -1.06 9.05
C LEU A 207 -20.99 -0.74 8.30
N GLN A 208 -22.02 -1.58 8.36
CA GLN A 208 -23.32 -1.30 7.73
C GLN A 208 -23.90 0.04 8.22
N THR A 209 -23.80 0.37 9.51
CA THR A 209 -24.33 1.64 10.03
C THR A 209 -23.57 2.84 9.48
N MET A 210 -22.25 2.70 9.25
CA MET A 210 -21.48 3.73 8.55
C MET A 210 -21.99 3.91 7.12
N ILE A 211 -22.22 2.82 6.38
CA ILE A 211 -22.75 2.86 5.01
C ILE A 211 -24.13 3.52 4.94
N ASP A 212 -25.04 3.14 5.85
CA ASP A 212 -26.38 3.72 5.93
C ASP A 212 -26.30 5.24 6.11
N LYS A 213 -25.43 5.71 7.02
CA LYS A 213 -25.23 7.16 7.26
C LYS A 213 -24.59 7.85 6.05
N LEU A 214 -23.63 7.23 5.39
CA LEU A 214 -22.96 7.79 4.22
C LEU A 214 -23.91 7.95 3.03
N GLY A 215 -24.90 7.06 2.87
CA GLY A 215 -25.92 7.16 1.82
C GLY A 215 -26.78 8.43 1.89
N GLU A 216 -26.87 9.06 3.07
CA GLU A 216 -27.66 10.26 3.32
C GLU A 216 -26.84 11.57 3.19
N ILE A 217 -25.54 11.48 2.91
CA ILE A 217 -24.65 12.65 2.85
C ILE A 217 -24.13 12.81 1.41
N PRO A 218 -24.21 14.01 0.81
CA PRO A 218 -23.71 14.22 -0.55
C PRO A 218 -22.19 14.06 -0.63
N LEU A 219 -21.71 13.68 -1.80
CA LEU A 219 -20.28 13.70 -2.16
C LEU A 219 -19.77 15.15 -2.19
N MET A 220 -18.51 15.36 -1.81
CA MET A 220 -17.86 16.67 -1.84
C MET A 220 -17.72 17.23 -3.25
N VAL A 221 -17.42 16.36 -4.21
CA VAL A 221 -17.15 16.70 -5.61
C VAL A 221 -17.67 15.59 -6.50
N HIS A 222 -17.82 15.88 -7.80
CA HIS A 222 -18.21 14.84 -8.75
C HIS A 222 -17.18 13.69 -8.77
N PRO A 223 -17.63 12.43 -8.88
CA PRO A 223 -16.72 11.31 -9.01
C PRO A 223 -15.77 11.47 -10.21
N GLY A 224 -14.48 11.22 -9.97
CA GLY A 224 -13.42 11.23 -10.99
C GLY A 224 -12.78 12.59 -11.27
N THR A 225 -13.21 13.68 -10.61
CA THR A 225 -12.69 15.04 -10.88
C THR A 225 -11.57 15.47 -9.93
N GLN A 226 -11.50 14.93 -8.71
CA GLN A 226 -10.43 15.23 -7.75
C GLN A 226 -10.01 13.99 -6.98
N TRP A 227 -8.74 13.94 -6.60
CA TRP A 227 -8.26 13.01 -5.58
C TRP A 227 -8.50 13.61 -4.19
N ILE A 228 -9.35 12.96 -3.39
CA ILE A 228 -9.67 13.36 -2.01
C ILE A 228 -9.45 12.18 -1.08
N TYR A 229 -8.41 12.29 -0.24
CA TYR A 229 -8.15 11.31 0.80
C TYR A 229 -9.33 11.21 1.78
N SER A 230 -9.89 10.01 1.92
CA SER A 230 -11.25 9.84 2.43
C SER A 230 -11.52 8.49 3.09
N ILE A 231 -12.71 8.34 3.66
CA ILE A 231 -13.24 7.10 4.23
C ILE A 231 -13.44 5.97 3.21
N SER A 232 -13.09 6.20 1.93
CA SER A 232 -13.30 5.24 0.83
C SER A 232 -12.81 3.83 1.13
N VAL A 233 -11.72 3.67 1.89
CA VAL A 233 -11.16 2.34 2.20
C VAL A 233 -11.91 1.62 3.32
N ASP A 234 -12.64 2.34 4.17
CA ASP A 234 -13.57 1.73 5.12
C ASP A 234 -14.82 1.21 4.38
N VAL A 235 -15.26 1.93 3.33
CA VAL A 235 -16.28 1.43 2.38
C VAL A 235 -15.79 0.18 1.64
N GLN A 236 -14.50 0.12 1.26
CA GLN A 236 -13.91 -1.10 0.72
C GLN A 236 -13.92 -2.25 1.75
N GLY A 237 -13.65 -1.98 3.03
CA GLY A 237 -13.78 -2.95 4.11
C GLY A 237 -15.19 -3.56 4.17
N TYR A 238 -16.23 -2.72 4.10
CA TYR A 238 -17.62 -3.19 3.99
C TYR A 238 -17.86 -4.03 2.73
N LEU A 239 -17.30 -3.62 1.59
CA LEU A 239 -17.42 -4.37 0.34
C LEU A 239 -16.75 -5.74 0.41
N VAL A 240 -15.62 -5.88 1.12
CA VAL A 240 -15.00 -7.19 1.39
C VAL A 240 -15.99 -8.07 2.15
N GLU A 241 -16.62 -7.58 3.22
CA GLU A 241 -17.62 -8.35 3.96
C GLU A 241 -18.80 -8.75 3.08
N LYS A 242 -19.31 -7.79 2.30
CA LYS A 242 -20.48 -7.99 1.45
C LYS A 242 -20.24 -9.01 0.33
N LEU A 243 -19.08 -8.95 -0.32
CA LEU A 243 -18.76 -9.75 -1.50
C LEU A 243 -18.22 -11.15 -1.15
N SER A 244 -17.54 -11.27 -0.01
CA SER A 244 -17.03 -12.55 0.50
C SER A 244 -18.05 -13.31 1.35
N GLY A 245 -18.91 -12.60 2.08
CA GLY A 245 -19.78 -13.17 3.11
C GLY A 245 -19.05 -13.49 4.42
N GLN A 246 -17.82 -13.00 4.61
CA GLN A 246 -17.01 -13.19 5.82
C GLN A 246 -16.82 -11.84 6.55
N PRO A 247 -16.69 -11.84 7.90
CA PRO A 247 -16.22 -10.65 8.62
C PRO A 247 -14.87 -10.18 8.10
N LEU A 248 -14.62 -8.86 8.12
CA LEU A 248 -13.40 -8.29 7.53
C LEU A 248 -12.12 -8.84 8.17
N ALA A 249 -12.11 -8.95 9.51
CA ALA A 249 -10.98 -9.48 10.27
C ALA A 249 -10.65 -10.93 9.88
N ASP A 250 -11.68 -11.77 9.77
CA ASP A 250 -11.53 -13.18 9.39
C ASP A 250 -11.03 -13.31 7.94
N PHE A 251 -11.53 -12.49 7.02
CA PHE A 251 -11.05 -12.49 5.64
C PHE A 251 -9.56 -12.14 5.57
N PHE A 252 -9.11 -11.11 6.31
CA PHE A 252 -7.70 -10.73 6.33
C PHE A 252 -6.83 -11.82 6.93
N GLN A 253 -7.28 -12.43 8.04
CA GLN A 253 -6.60 -13.54 8.69
C GLN A 253 -6.42 -14.71 7.71
N ASP A 254 -7.52 -15.23 7.17
CA ASP A 254 -7.55 -16.45 6.35
C ASP A 254 -6.85 -16.28 5.00
N ARG A 255 -7.01 -15.11 4.37
CA ARG A 255 -6.65 -14.89 2.96
C ARG A 255 -5.33 -14.16 2.78
N ILE A 256 -4.82 -13.49 3.81
CA ILE A 256 -3.61 -12.66 3.72
C ILE A 256 -2.63 -13.01 4.84
N PHE A 257 -3.03 -12.92 6.11
CA PHE A 257 -2.08 -12.99 7.22
C PHE A 257 -1.57 -14.40 7.48
N GLU A 258 -2.42 -15.42 7.57
CA GLU A 258 -1.96 -16.80 7.75
C GLU A 258 -1.14 -17.31 6.57
N PRO A 259 -1.58 -17.14 5.30
CA PRO A 259 -0.80 -17.60 4.16
C PRO A 259 0.56 -16.89 4.06
N LEU A 260 0.63 -15.62 4.46
CA LEU A 260 1.89 -14.88 4.53
C LEU A 260 2.64 -15.06 5.84
N GLY A 261 2.12 -15.74 6.85
CA GLY A 261 2.75 -15.88 8.17
C GLY A 261 2.95 -14.55 8.90
N MET A 262 1.95 -13.66 8.88
CA MET A 262 1.92 -12.38 9.60
C MET A 262 1.20 -12.56 10.95
N SER A 263 1.86 -13.22 11.91
CA SER A 263 1.23 -13.69 13.15
C SER A 263 0.93 -12.63 14.20
N ASP A 264 1.43 -11.41 14.00
CA ASP A 264 1.28 -10.26 14.89
C ASP A 264 0.55 -9.10 14.20
N THR A 265 -0.23 -9.42 13.16
CA THR A 265 -1.06 -8.46 12.44
C THR A 265 -2.53 -8.78 12.62
N ALA A 266 -3.28 -7.86 13.20
CA ALA A 266 -4.71 -8.01 13.48
C ALA A 266 -5.36 -6.65 13.76
N PHE A 267 -6.69 -6.62 13.87
CA PHE A 267 -7.46 -5.42 14.26
C PHE A 267 -7.38 -5.11 15.77
N TYR A 268 -6.77 -6.00 16.56
CA TYR A 268 -6.55 -5.87 17.99
C TYR A 268 -5.23 -6.56 18.37
N VAL A 269 -4.76 -6.32 19.59
CA VAL A 269 -3.56 -6.93 20.16
C VAL A 269 -3.99 -7.91 21.27
N PRO A 270 -3.77 -9.23 21.12
CA PRO A 270 -4.10 -10.18 22.17
C PRO A 270 -3.48 -9.81 23.52
N GLU A 271 -4.18 -10.10 24.62
CA GLU A 271 -3.76 -9.74 25.98
C GLU A 271 -2.34 -10.23 26.29
N GLU A 272 -1.97 -11.41 25.81
CA GLU A 272 -0.63 -12.00 26.01
C GLU A 272 0.49 -11.35 25.19
N LYS A 273 0.17 -10.41 24.28
CA LYS A 273 1.12 -9.65 23.46
C LYS A 273 1.09 -8.14 23.75
N ILE A 274 0.24 -7.69 24.68
CA ILE A 274 0.03 -6.25 24.92
C ILE A 274 1.29 -5.55 25.42
N ASP A 275 2.19 -6.28 26.07
CA ASP A 275 3.50 -5.80 26.51
C ASP A 275 4.41 -5.40 25.33
N ARG A 276 4.15 -5.90 24.12
CA ARG A 276 4.86 -5.52 22.89
C ARG A 276 4.32 -4.24 22.23
N LEU A 277 3.14 -3.75 22.64
CA LEU A 277 2.50 -2.58 22.02
C LEU A 277 3.29 -1.30 22.31
N ALA A 278 3.78 -0.64 21.26
CA ALA A 278 4.40 0.66 21.35
C ALA A 278 3.33 1.76 21.57
N THR A 279 3.57 2.61 22.56
CA THR A 279 2.70 3.75 22.91
C THR A 279 2.95 4.89 21.92
N ILE A 280 1.89 5.62 21.57
CA ILE A 280 1.99 6.84 20.78
C ILE A 280 2.50 7.98 21.64
N HIS A 281 3.38 8.80 21.08
CA HIS A 281 3.93 10.00 21.72
C HIS A 281 3.61 11.26 20.93
N ALA A 282 3.67 12.41 21.60
CA ALA A 282 3.60 13.72 20.98
C ALA A 282 4.57 14.66 21.70
N ILE A 283 5.00 15.72 21.02
CA ILE A 283 5.70 16.84 21.65
C ILE A 283 4.67 17.75 22.31
N ASP A 284 4.81 17.97 23.62
CA ASP A 284 3.96 18.88 24.38
C ASP A 284 4.30 20.37 24.11
N GLU A 285 3.49 21.28 24.65
CA GLU A 285 3.66 22.74 24.47
C GLU A 285 5.03 23.27 24.96
N ASN A 286 5.73 22.51 25.82
CA ASN A 286 7.05 22.85 26.34
C ASN A 286 8.18 22.21 25.52
N GLY A 287 7.87 21.57 24.40
CA GLY A 287 8.86 20.89 23.56
C GLY A 287 9.32 19.54 24.12
N LYS A 288 8.58 18.94 25.07
CA LYS A 288 8.94 17.65 25.66
C LYS A 288 8.10 16.53 25.07
N LEU A 289 8.77 15.42 24.74
CA LEU A 289 8.12 14.19 24.29
C LEU A 289 7.37 13.49 25.43
N GLN A 290 6.09 13.20 25.24
CA GLN A 290 5.20 12.61 26.24
C GLN A 290 4.29 11.55 25.61
N PRO A 291 3.83 10.54 26.37
CA PRO A 291 2.81 9.61 25.90
C PRO A 291 1.50 10.33 25.54
N ASN A 292 0.94 9.98 24.39
CA ASN A 292 -0.37 10.40 23.89
C ASN A 292 -1.13 9.21 23.28
N PRO A 293 -1.50 8.19 24.07
CA PRO A 293 -2.18 7.00 23.56
C PRO A 293 -3.58 7.27 22.99
N GLN A 294 -4.15 8.46 23.25
CA GLN A 294 -5.43 8.91 22.72
C GLN A 294 -5.32 9.62 21.36
N MET A 295 -4.14 9.61 20.71
CA MET A 295 -3.95 10.19 19.38
C MET A 295 -5.04 9.67 18.41
N PHE A 296 -5.88 10.60 17.96
CA PHE A 296 -7.10 10.33 17.18
C PHE A 296 -8.05 9.34 17.87
N GLY A 297 -8.84 9.82 18.84
CA GLY A 297 -9.88 9.06 19.56
C GLY A 297 -10.94 8.33 18.69
N LEU A 298 -10.82 8.43 17.37
CA LEU A 298 -11.61 7.78 16.32
C LEU A 298 -11.45 6.26 16.25
N LEU A 299 -10.47 5.65 16.92
CA LEU A 299 -10.27 4.19 16.92
C LEU A 299 -10.38 3.56 18.31
N GLY A 300 -10.89 4.31 19.28
CA GLY A 300 -10.92 3.89 20.67
C GLY A 300 -9.51 3.75 21.29
N THR A 301 -9.48 3.66 22.61
CA THR A 301 -8.24 3.51 23.39
C THR A 301 -7.93 2.07 23.75
N ASP A 302 -8.92 1.19 23.72
CA ASP A 302 -8.73 -0.21 24.03
C ASP A 302 -8.24 -0.96 22.77
N ALA A 303 -7.03 -1.50 22.85
CA ALA A 303 -6.43 -2.28 21.79
C ALA A 303 -6.57 -3.78 22.01
N THR A 304 -7.08 -4.24 23.17
CA THR A 304 -7.04 -5.67 23.54
C THR A 304 -8.24 -6.48 23.06
N GLU A 305 -9.28 -5.81 22.57
CA GLU A 305 -10.52 -6.45 22.15
C GLU A 305 -10.75 -6.28 20.65
N PRO A 306 -11.33 -7.29 19.97
CA PRO A 306 -11.79 -7.15 18.59
C PRO A 306 -12.79 -5.99 18.45
N PRO A 307 -12.60 -5.07 17.48
CA PRO A 307 -13.51 -3.94 17.33
C PRO A 307 -14.86 -4.36 16.73
N ILE A 308 -15.94 -3.73 17.18
CA ILE A 308 -17.27 -3.85 16.53
C ILE A 308 -17.24 -3.20 15.14
N LEU A 309 -16.47 -2.12 14.99
CA LEU A 309 -16.24 -1.39 13.74
C LEU A 309 -14.81 -1.64 13.22
N PRO A 310 -14.56 -2.70 12.44
CA PRO A 310 -13.23 -2.93 11.85
C PRO A 310 -12.98 -1.96 10.69
N LEU A 311 -12.22 -0.88 10.94
CA LEU A 311 -11.90 0.12 9.93
C LEU A 311 -10.83 -0.36 8.94
N GLY A 312 -11.22 -0.76 7.73
CA GLY A 312 -10.29 -1.11 6.64
C GLY A 312 -9.36 0.04 6.21
N GLY A 313 -9.65 1.26 6.62
CA GLY A 313 -8.79 2.42 6.39
C GLY A 313 -7.73 2.64 7.46
N ALA A 314 -7.87 2.11 8.69
CA ALA A 314 -7.01 2.50 9.80
C ALA A 314 -6.87 1.50 10.97
N GLY A 315 -7.53 0.34 10.91
CA GLY A 315 -7.78 -0.48 12.09
C GLY A 315 -6.68 -1.46 12.50
N LEU A 316 -5.65 -1.70 11.66
CA LEU A 316 -4.67 -2.74 11.97
C LEU A 316 -3.57 -2.29 12.94
N PHE A 317 -3.10 -3.29 13.67
CA PHE A 317 -1.81 -3.35 14.35
C PHE A 317 -0.89 -4.32 13.59
N SER A 318 0.42 -4.09 13.61
CA SER A 318 1.40 -4.97 12.94
C SER A 318 2.81 -4.77 13.51
N THR A 319 3.77 -5.57 13.05
CA THR A 319 5.21 -5.42 13.32
C THR A 319 5.96 -5.03 12.04
N ALA A 320 7.21 -4.60 12.17
CA ALA A 320 8.05 -4.31 11.01
C ALA A 320 8.26 -5.54 10.13
N GLU A 321 8.44 -6.72 10.73
CA GLU A 321 8.65 -7.97 9.99
C GLU A 321 7.38 -8.47 9.31
N ASP A 322 6.24 -8.46 9.99
CA ASP A 322 4.96 -8.84 9.39
C ASP A 322 4.64 -7.96 8.18
N TYR A 323 4.74 -6.65 8.34
CA TYR A 323 4.46 -5.74 7.24
C TYR A 323 5.49 -5.86 6.11
N ALA A 324 6.75 -6.21 6.42
CA ALA A 324 7.75 -6.50 5.39
C ALA A 324 7.39 -7.75 4.57
N ARG A 325 6.75 -8.76 5.17
CA ARG A 325 6.25 -9.95 4.44
C ARG A 325 5.14 -9.56 3.46
N PHE A 326 4.19 -8.73 3.90
CA PHE A 326 3.18 -8.15 3.01
C PHE A 326 3.81 -7.35 1.86
N ALA A 327 4.73 -6.43 2.17
CA ALA A 327 5.38 -5.60 1.17
C ALA A 327 6.27 -6.42 0.22
N GLN A 328 6.95 -7.46 0.70
CA GLN A 328 7.75 -8.34 -0.14
C GLN A 328 6.90 -9.22 -1.04
N MET A 329 5.72 -9.67 -0.60
CA MET A 329 4.75 -10.37 -1.46
C MET A 329 4.38 -9.50 -2.67
N LEU A 330 4.13 -8.20 -2.45
CA LEU A 330 3.86 -7.25 -3.53
C LEU A 330 5.10 -6.98 -4.39
N ALA A 331 6.29 -6.86 -3.79
CA ALA A 331 7.56 -6.72 -4.52
C ALA A 331 7.94 -7.97 -5.33
N ASN A 332 7.34 -9.11 -5.03
CA ASN A 332 7.47 -10.39 -5.74
C ASN A 332 6.29 -10.66 -6.68
N ASP A 333 5.57 -9.61 -7.09
CA ASP A 333 4.45 -9.70 -8.01
C ASP A 333 3.35 -10.68 -7.52
N GLY A 334 3.05 -10.64 -6.22
CA GLY A 334 1.89 -11.29 -5.63
C GLY A 334 2.19 -12.62 -4.92
N GLU A 335 3.46 -12.98 -4.70
CA GLU A 335 3.86 -14.27 -4.12
C GLU A 335 4.97 -14.15 -3.06
N LEU A 336 4.87 -14.92 -1.98
CA LEU A 336 5.97 -15.07 -1.02
C LEU A 336 6.08 -16.52 -0.56
N ASN A 337 7.29 -17.09 -0.54
CA ASN A 337 7.56 -18.44 -0.05
C ASN A 337 6.68 -19.53 -0.70
N GLY A 338 6.39 -19.42 -1.99
CA GLY A 338 5.54 -20.36 -2.73
C GLY A 338 4.03 -20.15 -2.54
N VAL A 339 3.62 -19.14 -1.76
CA VAL A 339 2.22 -18.79 -1.53
C VAL A 339 1.86 -17.57 -2.37
N ARG A 340 0.98 -17.77 -3.34
CA ARG A 340 0.47 -16.71 -4.22
C ARG A 340 -0.83 -16.13 -3.67
N ILE A 341 -0.81 -14.82 -3.39
CA ILE A 341 -1.97 -14.05 -2.95
C ILE A 341 -2.67 -13.39 -4.14
N LEU A 342 -1.89 -12.83 -5.07
CA LEU A 342 -2.39 -12.18 -6.29
C LEU A 342 -1.59 -12.62 -7.52
N ALA A 343 -2.19 -12.52 -8.69
CA ALA A 343 -1.47 -12.66 -9.96
C ALA A 343 -0.56 -11.44 -10.20
N PRO A 344 0.57 -11.60 -10.92
CA PRO A 344 1.50 -10.50 -11.20
C PRO A 344 0.84 -9.29 -11.86
N ARG A 345 -0.07 -9.55 -12.81
CA ARG A 345 -0.78 -8.49 -13.54
C ARG A 345 -1.72 -7.70 -12.63
N THR A 346 -2.22 -8.32 -11.57
CA THR A 346 -3.09 -7.68 -10.59
C THR A 346 -2.29 -6.76 -9.69
N VAL A 347 -1.11 -7.18 -9.23
CA VAL A 347 -0.19 -6.30 -8.50
C VAL A 347 0.26 -5.12 -9.36
N GLU A 348 0.56 -5.35 -10.64
CA GLU A 348 0.87 -4.28 -11.59
C GLU A 348 -0.29 -3.29 -11.74
N MET A 349 -1.53 -3.78 -11.81
CA MET A 349 -2.72 -2.94 -11.82
C MET A 349 -2.82 -2.09 -10.55
N MET A 350 -2.61 -2.67 -9.37
CA MET A 350 -2.66 -1.94 -8.10
C MET A 350 -1.69 -0.76 -8.04
N ARG A 351 -0.48 -0.93 -8.59
CA ARG A 351 0.56 0.11 -8.61
C ARG A 351 0.56 0.98 -9.88
N THR A 352 -0.50 0.94 -10.69
CA THR A 352 -0.67 1.80 -11.86
C THR A 352 -1.59 2.96 -11.50
N ASN A 353 -1.30 4.17 -12.01
CA ASN A 353 -2.17 5.32 -11.78
C ASN A 353 -3.56 5.10 -12.38
N HIS A 354 -4.59 5.32 -11.57
CA HIS A 354 -5.99 5.12 -11.93
C HIS A 354 -6.81 6.41 -11.88
N LEU A 355 -6.16 7.56 -11.67
CA LEU A 355 -6.80 8.86 -11.71
C LEU A 355 -7.02 9.32 -13.15
N SER A 356 -8.07 10.12 -13.34
CA SER A 356 -8.21 10.92 -14.55
C SER A 356 -7.13 12.01 -14.57
N PRO A 357 -6.78 12.58 -15.74
CA PRO A 357 -5.85 13.72 -15.77
C PRO A 357 -6.30 14.91 -14.92
N GLU A 358 -7.62 15.10 -14.76
CA GLU A 358 -8.20 16.15 -13.92
C GLU A 358 -7.96 15.86 -12.43
N ALA A 359 -8.24 14.64 -11.99
CA ALA A 359 -8.03 14.23 -10.60
C ALA A 359 -6.54 14.12 -10.23
N GLU A 360 -5.68 13.67 -11.15
CA GLU A 360 -4.23 13.64 -10.96
C GLU A 360 -3.68 15.06 -10.74
N ALA A 361 -4.20 16.06 -11.46
CA ALA A 361 -3.77 17.44 -11.30
C ALA A 361 -4.05 18.03 -9.91
N THR A 362 -4.88 17.38 -9.08
CA THR A 362 -5.10 17.78 -7.68
C THR A 362 -4.15 17.11 -6.69
N MET A 363 -3.35 16.14 -7.13
CA MET A 363 -2.28 15.56 -6.33
C MET A 363 -0.99 16.40 -6.38
N THR A 364 -0.02 16.05 -5.54
CA THR A 364 1.35 16.57 -5.67
C THR A 364 1.89 16.22 -7.07
N PRO A 365 2.52 17.19 -7.78
CA PRO A 365 3.10 16.93 -9.09
C PRO A 365 4.05 15.73 -9.10
N GLY A 366 3.99 14.91 -10.14
CA GLY A 366 4.80 13.70 -10.28
C GLY A 366 4.30 12.49 -9.47
N LEU A 367 3.22 12.64 -8.71
CA LEU A 367 2.53 11.52 -8.05
C LEU A 367 1.19 11.22 -8.72
N GLY A 368 0.84 9.94 -8.73
CA GLY A 368 -0.50 9.45 -9.01
C GLY A 368 -0.98 8.54 -7.89
N PHE A 369 -2.17 7.97 -8.08
CA PHE A 369 -2.74 7.05 -7.10
C PHE A 369 -3.31 5.81 -7.80
N GLY A 370 -2.89 4.65 -7.32
CA GLY A 370 -3.34 3.34 -7.80
C GLY A 370 -4.53 2.82 -7.01
N MET A 371 -4.52 1.51 -6.72
CA MET A 371 -5.51 0.86 -5.86
C MET A 371 -4.92 0.82 -4.45
N ASP A 372 -5.23 1.84 -3.64
CA ASP A 372 -4.73 2.05 -2.27
C ASP A 372 -3.21 2.28 -2.10
N PHE A 373 -2.54 2.79 -3.15
CA PHE A 373 -1.15 3.24 -3.08
C PHE A 373 -0.93 4.57 -3.78
N ALA A 374 -0.05 5.41 -3.20
CA ALA A 374 0.58 6.48 -3.97
C ALA A 374 1.62 5.86 -4.92
N VAL A 375 1.72 6.38 -6.14
CA VAL A 375 2.63 5.91 -7.18
C VAL A 375 3.48 7.08 -7.68
N VAL A 376 4.80 6.89 -7.75
CA VAL A 376 5.72 7.86 -8.33
C VAL A 376 5.65 7.77 -9.86
N LEU A 377 5.13 8.81 -10.50
CA LEU A 377 5.01 8.92 -11.98
C LEU A 377 6.18 9.69 -12.60
N ASP A 378 6.69 10.69 -11.88
CA ASP A 378 7.88 11.46 -12.24
C ASP A 378 8.63 11.81 -10.95
N SER A 379 9.78 11.17 -10.75
CA SER A 379 10.61 11.34 -9.56
C SER A 379 11.11 12.77 -9.38
N ALA A 380 11.42 13.48 -10.47
CA ALA A 380 11.95 14.83 -10.41
C ALA A 380 10.85 15.83 -10.01
N ALA A 381 9.66 15.69 -10.59
CA ALA A 381 8.51 16.51 -10.22
C ALA A 381 8.04 16.24 -8.78
N ALA A 382 8.08 14.98 -8.35
CA ALA A 382 7.72 14.57 -6.99
C ALA A 382 8.78 14.95 -5.93
N GLY A 383 10.00 15.30 -6.35
CA GLY A 383 11.12 15.53 -5.43
C GLY A 383 11.57 14.27 -4.69
N GLU A 384 11.35 13.10 -5.31
CA GLU A 384 11.57 11.78 -4.71
C GLU A 384 12.86 11.13 -5.24
N PRO A 385 13.73 10.56 -4.38
CA PRO A 385 14.90 9.81 -4.83
C PRO A 385 14.54 8.43 -5.40
N SER A 386 13.33 7.94 -5.13
CA SER A 386 12.81 6.66 -5.63
C SER A 386 12.50 6.72 -7.12
N ARG A 387 12.61 5.59 -7.82
CA ARG A 387 12.32 5.52 -9.25
C ARG A 387 10.84 5.62 -9.57
N GLU A 388 10.55 6.07 -10.79
CA GLU A 388 9.22 5.95 -11.42
C GLU A 388 8.70 4.50 -11.28
N GLY A 389 7.42 4.38 -10.92
CA GLY A 389 6.79 3.09 -10.61
C GLY A 389 7.01 2.59 -9.18
N SER A 390 7.82 3.29 -8.36
CA SER A 390 7.82 3.06 -6.90
C SER A 390 6.47 3.44 -6.31
N TYR A 391 6.03 2.70 -5.32
CA TYR A 391 4.73 2.90 -4.70
C TYR A 391 4.81 2.71 -3.18
N TYR A 392 3.96 3.43 -2.46
CA TYR A 392 4.12 3.60 -1.03
C TYR A 392 2.82 4.04 -0.35
N TRP A 393 2.82 3.95 0.97
CA TRP A 393 1.85 4.61 1.82
C TRP A 393 2.39 4.79 3.26
N SER A 394 1.63 5.46 4.12
CA SER A 394 2.02 5.73 5.51
C SER A 394 0.82 5.72 6.46
N GLY A 395 1.11 5.63 7.76
CA GLY A 395 0.16 5.66 8.88
C GLY A 395 0.24 6.97 9.66
N ALA A 396 -0.88 7.33 10.30
CA ALA A 396 -1.03 8.61 11.00
C ALA A 396 -0.08 8.78 12.19
N ALA A 397 0.24 7.69 12.90
CA ALA A 397 1.24 7.67 13.97
C ALA A 397 2.68 7.51 13.46
N GLY A 398 2.89 7.72 12.16
CA GLY A 398 4.21 7.88 11.56
C GLY A 398 4.81 6.63 10.94
N THR A 399 4.19 5.45 11.05
CA THR A 399 4.58 4.24 10.33
C THR A 399 4.59 4.46 8.81
N TRP A 400 5.50 3.83 8.06
CA TRP A 400 5.59 4.01 6.60
C TRP A 400 6.30 2.85 5.92
N PHE A 401 6.03 2.68 4.63
CA PHE A 401 6.75 1.73 3.79
C PHE A 401 6.83 2.23 2.35
N TRP A 402 7.76 1.69 1.56
CA TRP A 402 7.71 1.81 0.11
C TRP A 402 8.30 0.57 -0.56
N ILE A 403 7.93 0.38 -1.81
CA ILE A 403 8.44 -0.67 -2.69
C ILE A 403 8.95 0.02 -3.96
N ASP A 404 10.19 -0.26 -4.33
CA ASP A 404 10.77 0.14 -5.61
C ASP A 404 11.09 -1.12 -6.43
N PRO A 405 10.20 -1.51 -7.36
CA PRO A 405 10.42 -2.69 -8.21
C PRO A 405 11.67 -2.58 -9.09
N ALA A 406 12.08 -1.37 -9.48
CA ALA A 406 13.20 -1.16 -10.38
C ALA A 406 14.55 -1.36 -9.68
N THR A 407 14.62 -1.15 -8.37
CA THR A 407 15.81 -1.46 -7.55
C THR A 407 15.67 -2.70 -6.68
N ASP A 408 14.50 -3.35 -6.76
CA ASP A 408 14.14 -4.56 -6.03
C ASP A 408 14.30 -4.37 -4.52
N LEU A 409 13.74 -3.25 -4.04
CA LEU A 409 13.93 -2.71 -2.70
C LEU A 409 12.57 -2.59 -1.99
N VAL A 410 12.55 -3.05 -0.74
CA VAL A 410 11.45 -2.87 0.20
C VAL A 410 11.99 -2.18 1.44
N PHE A 411 11.29 -1.17 1.92
CA PHE A 411 11.57 -0.53 3.19
C PHE A 411 10.32 -0.50 4.06
N VAL A 412 10.50 -0.74 5.36
CA VAL A 412 9.46 -0.54 6.38
C VAL A 412 10.06 0.26 7.53
N GLY A 413 9.38 1.32 7.94
CA GLY A 413 9.70 2.14 9.11
C GLY A 413 8.52 2.18 10.06
N MET A 414 8.79 1.98 11.34
CA MET A 414 7.78 1.99 12.39
C MET A 414 8.18 2.94 13.51
N ILE A 415 7.33 3.93 13.75
CA ILE A 415 7.36 4.83 14.92
C ILE A 415 5.93 4.95 15.45
N GLN A 416 5.76 5.49 16.65
CA GLN A 416 4.45 5.83 17.23
C GLN A 416 4.49 7.29 17.68
N HIS A 417 4.27 8.22 16.76
CA HIS A 417 4.45 9.65 17.00
C HIS A 417 3.36 10.49 16.34
N GLN A 418 2.97 11.58 17.01
CA GLN A 418 2.16 12.67 16.48
C GLN A 418 3.00 13.93 16.42
N GLY A 419 3.34 14.39 15.22
CA GLY A 419 4.08 15.64 15.08
C GLY A 419 4.74 15.82 13.72
N ALA A 420 5.47 16.93 13.60
CA ALA A 420 6.18 17.30 12.37
C ALA A 420 7.34 16.34 12.04
N GLU A 421 7.89 15.67 13.05
CA GLU A 421 9.01 14.73 12.95
C GLU A 421 8.73 13.59 11.98
N ILE A 422 7.45 13.24 11.78
CA ILE A 422 7.03 12.19 10.83
C ILE A 422 7.56 12.49 9.42
N GLY A 423 7.33 13.70 8.93
CA GLY A 423 7.77 14.08 7.57
C GLY A 423 9.29 14.10 7.46
N GLU A 424 9.98 14.55 8.50
CA GLU A 424 11.44 14.65 8.52
C GLU A 424 12.11 13.27 8.50
N ILE A 425 11.68 12.34 9.35
CA ILE A 425 12.27 11.00 9.39
C ILE A 425 11.94 10.19 8.14
N GLN A 426 10.73 10.33 7.60
CA GLN A 426 10.35 9.69 6.34
C GLN A 426 11.23 10.18 5.18
N GLY A 427 11.36 11.51 5.01
CA GLY A 427 12.21 12.09 3.97
C GLY A 427 13.69 11.74 4.13
N LEU A 428 14.21 11.78 5.37
CA LEU A 428 15.59 11.40 5.66
C LEU A 428 15.84 9.91 5.33
N SER A 429 14.94 9.01 5.74
CA SER A 429 15.07 7.58 5.48
C SER A 429 15.19 7.28 3.99
N ARG A 430 14.35 7.91 3.15
CA ARG A 430 14.44 7.77 1.69
C ARG A 430 15.81 8.21 1.16
N ASN A 431 16.27 9.40 1.52
CA ASN A 431 17.57 9.91 1.09
C ASN A 431 18.73 8.99 1.50
N LEU A 432 18.70 8.48 2.73
CA LEU A 432 19.76 7.62 3.26
C LEU A 432 19.74 6.22 2.66
N ILE A 433 18.56 5.68 2.32
CA ILE A 433 18.46 4.41 1.62
C ILE A 433 18.94 4.53 0.18
N TYR A 434 18.49 5.52 -0.60
CA TYR A 434 18.82 5.59 -2.02
C TYR A 434 20.28 5.94 -2.35
N GLN A 435 21.05 6.42 -1.36
CA GLN A 435 22.51 6.45 -1.51
C GLN A 435 23.17 5.07 -1.32
N SER A 436 22.52 4.10 -0.68
CA SER A 436 23.15 2.85 -0.24
C SER A 436 23.27 1.73 -1.31
N PRO A 437 22.38 1.60 -2.33
CA PRO A 437 22.58 0.63 -3.39
C PRO A 437 23.90 0.85 -4.15
N THR A 438 24.62 -0.24 -4.31
CA THR A 438 25.77 -0.37 -5.20
C THR A 438 25.34 -1.07 -6.49
N PRO A 439 25.92 -0.71 -7.65
CA PRO A 439 25.68 -1.46 -8.87
C PRO A 439 26.20 -2.89 -8.71
N ILE A 440 25.29 -3.86 -8.70
CA ILE A 440 25.64 -5.26 -8.86
C ILE A 440 25.80 -5.50 -10.37
N GLY A 441 27.03 -5.69 -10.85
CA GLY A 441 27.27 -6.31 -12.16
C GLY A 441 27.03 -5.46 -13.43
N SER A 442 26.78 -4.16 -13.35
CA SER A 442 26.90 -3.26 -14.52
C SER A 442 27.16 -1.82 -14.07
N PRO A 443 28.18 -1.12 -14.61
CA PRO A 443 28.42 0.26 -14.25
C PRO A 443 27.19 1.09 -14.60
N TYR A 444 26.75 1.92 -13.66
CA TYR A 444 25.83 3.03 -13.92
C TYR A 444 26.32 3.77 -15.17
N ARG A 445 25.71 3.50 -16.32
CA ARG A 445 25.82 4.39 -17.47
C ARG A 445 24.76 5.45 -17.26
N PHE A 446 25.18 6.63 -16.81
CA PHE A 446 24.50 7.85 -17.23
C PHE A 446 24.61 7.89 -18.77
N ARG A 447 23.64 7.29 -19.47
CA ARG A 447 23.41 7.62 -20.87
C ARG A 447 22.63 8.93 -20.87
N GLY A 448 23.37 10.03 -20.87
CA GLY A 448 23.02 11.06 -21.83
C GLY A 448 23.12 10.40 -23.20
N ASP A 449 21.99 10.26 -23.89
CA ASP A 449 21.87 10.41 -25.34
C ASP A 449 20.43 10.12 -25.79
N SER A 450 19.92 11.10 -26.54
CA SER A 450 18.75 11.11 -27.42
C SER A 450 17.35 11.03 -26.81
N VAL A 451 16.76 12.22 -26.62
CA VAL A 451 15.33 12.46 -26.83
C VAL A 451 15.00 12.09 -28.29
N PRO A 452 14.07 11.16 -28.56
CA PRO A 452 13.43 11.08 -29.87
C PRO A 452 12.38 12.19 -29.94
N SER A 453 12.45 12.95 -31.04
CA SER A 453 11.54 14.03 -31.45
C SER A 453 10.06 13.69 -31.40
#